data_AF-A0A9Y1FMA1-F1
#
_entry.id   AF-A0A9Y1FMA1-F1
#
_cell.length_a   1.000
_cell.length_b   1.000
_cell.length_c   1.000
_cell.angle_alpha   90.00
_cell.angle_beta   90.00
_cell.angle_gamma   90.00
#
_symmetry.space_group_name_H-M   'P 1'
#
loop_
_entity.id
_entity.type
_entity.pdbx_description
1 polymer ?
#
loop_
_entity_poly.entity_id
_entity_poly.type
_entity_poly.pdbx_seq_one_letter_code
_entity_poly.pdbx_strand_id
1 'polypeptide(L)' 'MHASNGLNKAAKLIKEKNKEIIIIAVTAYSEVEEKHLDSNPFDFYVRKPVSMKNLLLIIKDID' A
#
# COMPACT_ATOMS: atom_id res chain seq x y z
N MET A 1 -8.10 3.31 -19.85
CA MET A 1 -7.89 3.24 -18.39
C MET A 1 -6.47 2.70 -18.12
N HIS A 2 -5.48 3.56 -17.80
CA HIS A 2 -4.05 3.15 -17.70
C HIS A 2 -3.29 3.76 -16.50
N ALA A 3 -3.99 4.31 -15.50
CA ALA A 3 -3.33 4.89 -14.32
C ALA A 3 -2.81 3.84 -13.32
N SER A 4 -3.35 2.62 -13.31
CA SER A 4 -3.01 1.60 -12.28
C SER A 4 -1.61 0.99 -12.44
N ASN A 5 -1.00 1.04 -13.63
CA ASN A 5 0.27 0.36 -13.89
C ASN A 5 1.48 1.12 -13.32
N GLY A 6 1.42 2.46 -13.29
CA GLY A 6 2.55 3.29 -12.83
C GLY A 6 2.87 3.12 -11.34
N LEU A 7 1.83 3.12 -10.49
CA LEU A 7 1.98 2.97 -9.04
C LEU A 7 2.52 1.59 -8.66
N ASN A 8 1.96 0.53 -9.26
CA ASN A 8 2.43 -0.84 -9.02
C ASN A 8 3.88 -1.01 -9.48
N LYS A 9 4.24 -0.46 -10.64
CA LYS A 9 5.63 -0.51 -11.14
C LYS A 9 6.59 0.24 -10.23
N ALA A 10 6.21 1.42 -9.74
CA ALA A 10 7.03 2.20 -8.81
C ALA A 10 7.25 1.45 -7.49
N ALA A 11 6.19 0.93 -6.88
CA ALA A 11 6.28 0.18 -5.64
C ALA A 11 7.13 -1.09 -5.79
N LYS A 12 6.97 -1.82 -6.91
CA LYS A 12 7.82 -2.98 -7.22
C LYS A 12 9.30 -2.61 -7.33
N LEU A 13 9.62 -1.54 -8.06
CA LEU A 13 11.01 -1.06 -8.21
C LEU A 13 11.63 -0.64 -6.87
N ILE A 14 10.85 -0.02 -5.98
CA ILE A 14 11.29 0.34 -4.62
C ILE A 14 11.63 -0.93 -3.84
N LYS A 15 10.73 -1.92 -3.83
CA LYS A 15 10.93 -3.21 -3.14
C LYS A 15 12.09 -4.03 -3.70
N GLU A 16 12.33 -3.98 -5.01
CA GLU A 16 13.48 -4.63 -5.64
C GLU A 16 14.81 -3.99 -5.19
N LYS A 17 14.84 -2.68 -4.94
CA LYS A 17 16.02 -1.95 -4.47
C LYS A 17 16.24 -2.09 -2.96
N ASN A 18 15.17 -2.07 -2.18
CA ASN A 18 15.22 -2.26 -0.73
C ASN A 18 13.90 -2.90 -0.25
N LYS A 19 13.99 -4.15 0.21
CA LYS A 19 12.84 -4.92 0.69
C LYS A 19 12.31 -4.44 2.04
N GLU A 20 13.13 -3.73 2.82
CA GLU A 20 12.78 -3.22 4.15
C GLU A 20 11.93 -1.94 4.11
N ILE A 21 11.87 -1.25 2.96
CA ILE A 21 11.02 -0.07 2.82
C ILE A 21 9.57 -0.50 2.87
N ILE A 22 8.80 0.11 3.76
CA ILE A 22 7.36 -0.14 3.89
C ILE A 22 6.59 0.88 3.05
N ILE A 23 5.67 0.38 2.23
CA ILE A 23 4.88 1.17 1.30
C ILE A 23 3.40 1.06 1.68
N ILE A 24 2.83 2.19 2.08
CA ILE A 24 1.43 2.30 2.49
C ILE A 24 0.64 3.00 1.36
N ALA A 25 -0.34 2.31 0.78
CA ALA A 25 -1.18 2.86 -0.28
C ALA A 25 -2.42 3.57 0.29
N VAL A 26 -2.59 4.85 -0.03
CA VAL A 26 -3.73 5.64 0.45
C VAL A 26 -4.82 5.72 -0.63
N THR A 27 -5.96 5.06 -0.41
CA THR A 27 -7.03 4.85 -1.41
C THR A 27 -8.40 5.32 -0.93
N ALA A 28 -9.33 5.64 -1.84
CA ALA A 28 -10.72 5.98 -1.49
C ALA A 28 -11.62 4.76 -1.28
N TYR A 29 -11.22 3.60 -1.82
CA TYR A 29 -11.98 2.35 -1.80
C TYR A 29 -11.71 1.56 -0.51
N SER A 30 -12.76 1.03 0.11
CA SER A 30 -12.65 0.12 1.28
C SER A 30 -12.21 -1.28 0.91
N GLU A 31 -12.32 -1.64 -0.37
CA GLU A 31 -11.99 -2.95 -0.88
C GLU A 31 -10.57 -2.91 -1.43
N VAL A 32 -9.61 -3.19 -0.55
CA VAL A 32 -8.45 -3.96 -1.01
C VAL A 32 -9.04 -5.34 -1.20
N GLU A 33 -9.52 -5.65 -2.41
CA GLU A 33 -9.91 -7.01 -2.73
C GLU A 33 -8.70 -7.89 -2.43
N GLU A 34 -8.80 -8.72 -1.39
CA GLU A 34 -7.79 -9.70 -0.96
C GLU A 34 -7.30 -10.60 -2.12
N LYS A 35 -7.99 -10.57 -3.26
CA LYS A 35 -7.75 -11.33 -4.47
C LYS A 35 -6.47 -10.97 -5.25
N HIS A 36 -5.69 -9.96 -4.84
CA HIS A 36 -4.45 -9.58 -5.54
C HIS A 36 -3.18 -9.61 -4.68
N LEU A 37 -3.24 -10.17 -3.46
CA LEU A 37 -2.11 -10.23 -2.53
C LEU A 37 -0.83 -10.81 -3.14
N ASP A 38 -0.93 -11.81 -4.02
CA ASP A 38 0.25 -12.46 -4.63
C ASP A 38 1.03 -11.57 -5.62
N SER A 39 0.47 -10.44 -6.07
CA SER A 39 1.11 -9.51 -7.01
C SER A 39 1.16 -8.07 -6.51
N ASN A 40 0.85 -7.87 -5.22
CA ASN A 40 0.69 -6.56 -4.65
C ASN A 40 2.01 -6.04 -4.06
N PRO A 41 2.58 -4.95 -4.57
CA PRO A 41 3.85 -4.41 -4.06
C PRO A 41 3.69 -3.52 -2.82
N PHE A 42 2.46 -3.34 -2.31
CA PHE A 42 2.16 -2.52 -1.12
C PHE A 42 2.02 -3.40 0.13
N ASP A 43 2.55 -2.93 1.25
CA ASP A 43 2.49 -3.65 2.52
C ASP A 43 1.16 -3.38 3.25
N PHE A 44 0.67 -2.14 3.17
CA PHE A 44 -0.55 -1.72 3.87
C PHE A 44 -1.39 -0.77 3.02
N TYR A 45 -2.65 -0.61 3.43
CA TYR A 45 -3.59 0.30 2.82
C TYR A 45 -4.29 1.18 3.84
N VAL A 46 -4.44 2.46 3.51
CA VAL A 46 -5.21 3.42 4.31
C VAL A 46 -6.33 4.00 3.48
N ARG A 47 -7.56 3.92 3.99
CA ARG A 47 -8.71 4.57 3.35
C ARG A 47 -8.71 6.08 3.60
N LYS A 48 -9.02 6.88 2.57
CA LYS A 48 -9.30 8.32 2.68
C LYS A 48 -10.68 8.56 3.32
N PRO A 49 -10.85 9.63 4.13
CA PRO A 49 -9.80 10.54 4.58
C PRO A 49 -8.84 9.86 5.56
N VAL A 50 -7.54 10.18 5.45
CA VAL A 50 -6.53 9.60 6.35
C VAL A 50 -6.77 10.17 7.75
N SER A 51 -7.25 9.32 8.65
CA SER A 51 -7.30 9.67 10.08
C SER A 51 -5.97 9.30 10.73
N MET A 52 -5.49 10.16 11.64
CA MET A 52 -4.26 9.89 12.39
C MET A 52 -4.37 8.58 13.18
N LYS A 53 -5.56 8.28 13.70
CA LYS A 53 -5.84 7.02 14.41
C LYS A 53 -5.58 5.79 13.52
N ASN A 54 -6.04 5.81 12.27
CA ASN A 54 -5.88 4.67 11.36
C ASN A 54 -4.43 4.53 10.89
N LEU A 55 -3.74 5.65 10.65
CA LEU A 55 -2.32 5.63 10.30
C LEU A 55 -1.46 5.07 11.44
N LEU A 56 -1.73 5.49 12.68
CA LEU A 56 -1.02 5.00 13.86
C LEU A 56 -1.26 3.51 14.13
N LEU A 57 -2.43 2.97 13.79
CA LEU A 57 -2.68 1.52 13.90
C LEU A 57 -1.75 0.73 12.98
N ILE A 58 -1.64 1.15 11.71
CA ILE A 58 -0.75 0.50 10.74
C ILE A 58 0.72 0.62 11.17
N ILE A 59 1.13 1.79 11.66
CA ILE A 59 2.51 2.01 12.12
C ILE A 59 2.85 1.11 13.31
N LYS A 60 1.89 0.77 14.18
CA LYS A 60 2.12 -0.16 15.29
C LYS A 60 2.31 -1.60 14.85
N ASP A 61 1.69 -2.01 13.75
CA ASP A 61 1.81 -3.37 13.20
C ASP A 61 3.13 -3.58 12.43
N ILE A 62 3.94 -2.52 12.27
CA ILE A 62 5.23 -2.53 11.59
C ILE A 62 6.41 -2.84 12.54
N ASP A 63 6.27 -2.57 13.84
CA ASP A 63 7.31 -2.72 14.87
C ASP A 63 7.43 -4.17 15.41
#